data_AF-A0A2R7R3H5-F1
#
_entry.id   AF-A0A2R7R3H5-F1
#
_cell.length_a   1.000
_cell.length_b   1.000
_cell.length_c   1.000
_cell.angle_alpha   90.00
_cell.angle_beta   90.00
_cell.angle_gamma   90.00
#
_symmetry.space_group_name_H-M   'P 1'
#
loop_
_entity.id
_entity.type
_entity.pdbx_description
1 polymer ?
#
loop_
_entity_poly.entity_id
_entity_poly.type
_entity_poly.pdbx_seq_one_letter_code
_entity_poly.pdbx_strand_id
1 'polypeptide(L)'
;IEDAILLKERVASRPSVIVIGGGPLGMEVASGCLHVGCDVTLVSDVTPLSRQLGGHLADIFTSAAIRRGLKIVAGGKARLAKNGTGTRVALADGTELEADLVVTAVGDEPNIGWLAGSGLLTDGSLRVDSRGRVRPEIVAAGDVAFFPTSRGIQRVPLWTSAIDQAKVAAVGLFKGDAAPEFSFQPYFWTEGFGLSLKSVGFTPVVGAPDYCEPGAEPGSVLMRWQNGDGGGTAAAVNYRIPIPKLRRLAGGGPAALRPAAPARV
;
A
#
# COMPACT_ATOMS: atom_id res chain seq x y z
N ILE A 1 3.10 -17.46 2.60
CA ILE A 1 3.03 -18.39 1.43
C ILE A 1 1.94 -19.42 1.64
N GLU A 2 1.92 -20.09 2.79
CA GLU A 2 0.87 -21.07 3.16
C GLU A 2 -0.55 -20.51 2.99
N ASP A 3 -0.84 -19.31 3.51
CA ASP A 3 -2.15 -18.67 3.34
C ASP A 3 -2.56 -18.50 1.87
N ALA A 4 -1.61 -18.16 1.00
CA ALA A 4 -1.87 -17.98 -0.43
C ALA A 4 -2.16 -19.32 -1.14
N ILE A 5 -1.46 -20.40 -0.73
CA ILE A 5 -1.71 -21.76 -1.22
C ILE A 5 -3.11 -22.22 -0.78
N LEU A 6 -3.42 -22.05 0.51
CA LEU A 6 -4.73 -22.39 1.06
C LEU A 6 -5.85 -21.60 0.35
N LEU A 7 -5.66 -20.29 0.16
CA LEU A 7 -6.63 -19.47 -0.56
C LEU A 7 -6.83 -19.97 -1.99
N LYS A 8 -5.74 -20.28 -2.71
CA LYS A 8 -5.79 -20.82 -4.08
C LYS A 8 -6.60 -22.12 -4.15
N GLU A 9 -6.39 -23.03 -3.21
CA GLU A 9 -7.15 -24.27 -3.13
C GLU A 9 -8.64 -24.02 -2.86
N ARG A 10 -8.95 -23.13 -1.91
CA ARG A 10 -10.32 -22.78 -1.53
C ARG A 10 -11.11 -22.11 -2.65
N VAL A 11 -10.47 -21.28 -3.48
CA VAL A 11 -11.16 -20.59 -4.59
C VAL A 11 -11.31 -21.45 -5.84
N ALA A 12 -10.69 -22.63 -5.90
CA ALA A 12 -10.75 -23.51 -7.08
C ALA A 12 -12.18 -24.00 -7.40
N SER A 13 -13.03 -24.14 -6.38
CA SER A 13 -14.45 -24.49 -6.55
C SER A 13 -15.33 -23.29 -6.93
N ARG A 14 -14.74 -22.09 -7.12
CA ARG A 14 -15.43 -20.83 -7.40
C ARG A 14 -16.53 -20.48 -6.37
N PRO A 15 -16.20 -20.47 -5.06
CA PRO A 15 -17.16 -20.15 -4.03
C PRO A 15 -17.65 -18.70 -4.09
N SER A 16 -18.68 -18.40 -3.31
CA SER A 16 -18.94 -17.03 -2.87
C SER A 16 -17.88 -16.57 -1.88
N VAL A 17 -17.38 -15.33 -2.02
CA VAL A 17 -16.27 -14.80 -1.22
C VAL A 17 -16.62 -13.42 -0.64
N ILE A 18 -16.49 -13.28 0.68
CA ILE A 18 -16.47 -11.95 1.32
C ILE A 18 -15.02 -11.58 1.63
N VAL A 19 -14.58 -10.40 1.17
CA VAL A 19 -13.30 -9.80 1.55
C VAL A 19 -13.56 -8.65 2.51
N ILE A 20 -13.00 -8.69 3.71
CA ILE A 20 -13.14 -7.64 4.71
C ILE A 20 -11.88 -6.77 4.70
N GLY A 21 -12.02 -5.50 4.31
CA GLY A 21 -10.94 -4.52 4.26
C GLY A 21 -10.65 -4.04 2.85
N GLY A 22 -10.92 -2.76 2.57
CA GLY A 22 -10.70 -2.12 1.27
C GLY A 22 -9.28 -1.61 1.02
N GLY A 23 -8.26 -2.17 1.68
CA GLY A 23 -6.85 -1.82 1.44
C GLY A 23 -6.26 -2.51 0.20
N PRO A 24 -4.97 -2.30 -0.12
CA PRO A 24 -4.29 -2.91 -1.27
C PRO A 24 -4.45 -4.43 -1.34
N LEU A 25 -4.11 -5.15 -0.26
CA LEU A 25 -4.22 -6.61 -0.21
C LEU A 25 -5.67 -7.09 -0.42
N GLY A 26 -6.65 -6.43 0.20
CA GLY A 26 -8.06 -6.79 0.04
C GLY A 26 -8.55 -6.60 -1.39
N MET A 27 -8.14 -5.50 -2.04
CA MET A 27 -8.45 -5.23 -3.45
C MET A 27 -7.76 -6.23 -4.40
N GLU A 28 -6.51 -6.59 -4.14
CA GLU A 28 -5.76 -7.59 -4.91
C GLU A 28 -6.40 -8.98 -4.79
N VAL A 29 -6.73 -9.41 -3.56
CA VAL A 29 -7.45 -10.67 -3.31
C VAL A 29 -8.80 -10.68 -4.02
N ALA A 30 -9.59 -9.60 -3.89
CA ALA A 30 -10.89 -9.49 -4.55
C ALA A 30 -10.76 -9.58 -6.08
N SER A 31 -9.77 -8.90 -6.67
CA SER A 31 -9.47 -9.00 -8.09
C SER A 31 -9.08 -10.42 -8.51
N GLY A 32 -8.25 -11.11 -7.73
CA GLY A 32 -7.84 -12.49 -7.99
C GLY A 32 -9.01 -13.47 -7.93
N CYS A 33 -9.88 -13.35 -6.92
CA CYS A 33 -11.07 -14.17 -6.79
C CYS A 33 -12.05 -13.97 -7.96
N LEU A 34 -12.29 -12.71 -8.37
CA LEU A 34 -13.11 -12.42 -9.56
C LEU A 34 -12.51 -13.04 -10.83
N HIS A 35 -11.18 -12.97 -10.99
CA HIS A 35 -10.49 -13.55 -12.15
C HIS A 35 -10.69 -15.07 -12.25
N VAL A 36 -10.75 -15.78 -11.11
CA VAL A 36 -11.01 -17.23 -11.06
C VAL A 36 -12.50 -17.57 -11.26
N GLY A 37 -13.38 -16.57 -11.16
CA GLY A 37 -14.83 -16.71 -11.39
C GLY A 37 -15.66 -16.82 -10.12
N CYS A 38 -15.14 -16.41 -8.96
CA CYS A 38 -15.90 -16.33 -7.71
C CYS A 38 -16.90 -15.15 -7.74
N ASP A 39 -18.00 -15.26 -6.98
CA ASP A 39 -18.85 -14.11 -6.64
C ASP A 39 -18.26 -13.38 -5.42
N VAL A 40 -17.83 -12.13 -5.59
CA VAL A 40 -17.03 -11.42 -4.58
C VAL A 40 -17.74 -10.19 -4.06
N THR A 41 -17.86 -10.11 -2.73
CA THR A 41 -18.30 -8.93 -1.99
C THR A 41 -17.15 -8.38 -1.15
N LEU A 42 -16.79 -7.12 -1.37
CA LEU A 42 -15.83 -6.39 -0.55
C LEU A 42 -16.58 -5.56 0.50
N VAL A 43 -16.21 -5.72 1.76
CA VAL A 43 -16.67 -4.87 2.87
C VAL A 43 -15.60 -3.84 3.18
N SER A 44 -15.98 -2.56 3.11
CA SER A 44 -15.09 -1.44 3.43
C SER A 44 -15.86 -0.31 4.09
N ASP A 45 -15.27 0.36 5.06
CA ASP A 45 -15.89 1.46 5.82
C ASP A 45 -15.73 2.83 5.14
N VAL A 46 -14.86 2.88 4.14
CA VAL A 46 -14.61 4.02 3.26
C VAL A 46 -14.44 3.53 1.82
N THR A 47 -14.37 4.45 0.85
CA THR A 47 -13.99 4.10 -0.54
C THR A 47 -12.70 3.27 -0.53
N PRO A 48 -12.67 2.09 -1.16
CA PRO A 48 -11.47 1.25 -1.19
C PRO A 48 -10.24 2.03 -1.67
N LEU A 49 -9.09 1.77 -1.05
CA LEU A 49 -7.80 2.43 -1.26
C LEU A 49 -7.73 3.92 -0.89
N SER A 50 -8.81 4.56 -0.46
CA SER A 50 -8.80 6.01 -0.17
C SER A 50 -7.84 6.41 0.94
N ARG A 51 -7.67 5.58 1.98
CA ARG A 51 -6.70 5.81 3.06
C ARG A 51 -5.25 5.70 2.60
N GLN A 52 -4.97 4.76 1.69
CA GLN A 52 -3.62 4.47 1.23
C GLN A 52 -3.20 5.36 0.07
N LEU A 53 -4.10 5.65 -0.87
CA LEU A 53 -3.80 6.34 -2.12
C LEU A 53 -4.37 7.75 -2.18
N GLY A 54 -5.48 8.04 -1.50
CA GLY A 54 -6.26 9.27 -1.66
C GLY A 54 -7.41 9.09 -2.64
N GLY A 55 -8.39 10.01 -2.57
CA GLY A 55 -9.67 9.89 -3.28
C GLY A 55 -9.53 9.70 -4.80
N HIS A 56 -8.72 10.54 -5.44
CA HIS A 56 -8.58 10.51 -6.91
C HIS A 56 -8.10 9.15 -7.44
N LEU A 57 -7.06 8.59 -6.83
CA LEU A 57 -6.53 7.27 -7.23
C LEU A 57 -7.47 6.13 -6.82
N ALA A 58 -8.11 6.25 -5.65
CA ALA A 58 -9.09 5.29 -5.17
C ALA A 58 -10.30 5.16 -6.11
N ASP A 59 -10.80 6.28 -6.66
CA ASP A 59 -11.95 6.30 -7.56
C ASP A 59 -11.66 5.56 -8.88
N ILE A 60 -10.45 5.69 -9.42
CA ILE A 60 -10.00 4.98 -10.64
C ILE A 60 -10.10 3.46 -10.41
N PHE A 61 -9.54 2.98 -9.29
CA PHE A 61 -9.55 1.55 -8.94
C PHE A 61 -10.94 1.04 -8.59
N THR A 62 -11.69 1.79 -7.79
CA THR A 62 -13.05 1.41 -7.36
C THR A 62 -13.98 1.32 -8.56
N SER A 63 -13.91 2.26 -9.49
CA SER A 63 -14.68 2.22 -10.73
C SER A 63 -14.33 1.02 -11.60
N ALA A 64 -13.04 0.68 -11.71
CA ALA A 64 -12.60 -0.50 -12.45
C ALA A 64 -13.08 -1.80 -11.77
N ALA A 65 -13.05 -1.85 -10.43
CA ALA A 65 -13.50 -2.99 -9.66
C ALA A 65 -15.00 -3.25 -9.84
N ILE A 66 -15.83 -2.22 -9.75
CA ILE A 66 -17.29 -2.32 -9.98
C ILE A 66 -17.58 -2.81 -11.40
N ARG A 67 -16.89 -2.26 -12.42
CA ARG A 67 -17.04 -2.73 -13.82
C ARG A 67 -16.64 -4.19 -14.02
N ARG A 68 -15.74 -4.72 -13.19
CA ARG A 68 -15.34 -6.13 -13.18
C ARG A 68 -16.28 -7.03 -12.37
N GLY A 69 -17.36 -6.47 -11.80
CA GLY A 69 -18.37 -7.21 -11.06
C GLY A 69 -18.15 -7.27 -9.55
N LEU A 70 -17.18 -6.51 -9.00
CA LEU A 70 -17.01 -6.44 -7.55
C LEU A 70 -18.24 -5.77 -6.90
N LYS A 71 -18.88 -6.47 -5.97
CA LYS A 71 -19.89 -5.87 -5.09
C LYS A 71 -19.16 -5.19 -3.94
N ILE A 72 -19.46 -3.92 -3.68
CA ILE A 72 -18.86 -3.19 -2.56
C ILE A 72 -19.97 -2.83 -1.59
N VAL A 73 -19.84 -3.31 -0.36
CA VAL A 73 -20.75 -3.00 0.74
C VAL A 73 -20.03 -2.05 1.68
N ALA A 74 -20.63 -0.88 1.86
CA ALA A 74 -20.19 0.03 2.91
C ALA A 74 -20.47 -0.64 4.25
N GLY A 75 -19.44 -0.87 5.05
CA GLY A 75 -19.56 -1.55 6.32
C GLY A 75 -18.44 -1.10 7.23
N GLY A 76 -18.81 -0.57 8.41
CA GLY A 76 -17.87 -0.17 9.45
C GLY A 76 -17.14 -1.37 10.04
N LYS A 77 -17.45 -1.68 11.30
CA LYS A 77 -16.91 -2.88 11.96
C LYS A 77 -17.69 -4.10 11.48
N ALA A 78 -16.98 -5.13 11.03
CA ALA A 78 -17.52 -6.44 10.70
C ALA A 78 -17.14 -7.45 11.79
N ARG A 79 -18.04 -8.39 12.10
CA ARG A 79 -17.79 -9.51 13.03
C ARG A 79 -18.11 -10.82 12.35
N LEU A 80 -17.27 -11.82 12.57
CA LEU A 80 -17.56 -13.19 12.14
C LEU A 80 -18.60 -13.79 13.10
N ALA A 81 -19.75 -14.16 12.56
CA ALA A 81 -20.76 -14.95 13.25
C ALA A 81 -20.69 -16.39 12.71
N LYS A 82 -20.45 -17.36 13.60
CA LYS A 82 -20.50 -18.78 13.22
C LYS A 82 -21.94 -19.27 13.38
N ASN A 83 -22.56 -19.71 12.28
CA ASN A 83 -23.82 -20.46 12.31
C ASN A 83 -23.73 -21.66 11.35
N GLY A 84 -23.59 -22.89 11.89
CA GLY A 84 -23.60 -24.11 11.08
C GLY A 84 -22.40 -24.27 10.14
N THR A 85 -22.67 -24.53 8.86
CA THR A 85 -21.67 -24.88 7.82
C THR A 85 -21.14 -23.68 7.02
N GLY A 86 -21.76 -22.50 7.14
CA GLY A 86 -21.36 -21.27 6.43
C GLY A 86 -20.64 -20.27 7.33
N THR A 87 -19.88 -19.35 6.73
CA THR A 87 -19.29 -18.22 7.46
C THR A 87 -20.16 -16.99 7.27
N ARG A 88 -20.74 -16.46 8.35
CA ARG A 88 -21.59 -15.27 8.31
C ARG A 88 -20.80 -14.06 8.82
N VAL A 89 -20.99 -12.92 8.17
CA VAL A 89 -20.38 -11.64 8.53
C VAL A 89 -21.48 -10.67 8.93
N ALA A 90 -21.50 -10.28 10.20
CA ALA A 90 -22.42 -9.27 10.71
C ALA A 90 -21.75 -7.89 10.68
N LEU A 91 -22.40 -6.92 10.04
CA LEU A 91 -21.97 -5.53 9.98
C LEU A 91 -22.56 -4.73 11.15
N ALA A 92 -21.95 -3.57 11.44
CA ALA A 92 -22.35 -2.72 12.55
C ALA A 92 -23.79 -2.17 12.45
N ASP A 93 -24.36 -2.12 11.26
CA ASP A 93 -25.74 -1.67 11.00
C ASP A 93 -26.79 -2.79 11.09
N GLY A 94 -26.37 -4.02 11.42
CA GLY A 94 -27.22 -5.20 11.49
C GLY A 94 -27.34 -5.97 10.18
N THR A 95 -26.72 -5.50 9.09
CA THR A 95 -26.65 -6.26 7.83
C THR A 95 -25.86 -7.55 8.04
N GLU A 96 -26.43 -8.68 7.60
CA GLU A 96 -25.75 -9.98 7.60
C GLU A 96 -25.41 -10.39 6.17
N LEU A 97 -24.15 -10.71 5.95
CA LEU A 97 -23.64 -11.24 4.68
C LEU A 97 -23.23 -12.70 4.90
N GLU A 98 -23.48 -13.55 3.92
CA GLU A 98 -23.12 -14.97 3.97
C GLU A 98 -22.27 -15.33 2.74
N ALA A 99 -21.21 -16.10 2.98
CA ALA A 99 -20.36 -16.63 1.92
C ALA A 99 -19.69 -17.93 2.35
N ASP A 100 -19.28 -18.74 1.37
CA ASP A 100 -18.56 -19.99 1.61
C ASP A 100 -17.12 -19.72 2.10
N LEU A 101 -16.57 -18.57 1.75
CA LEU A 101 -15.23 -18.13 2.14
C LEU A 101 -15.21 -16.66 2.59
N VAL A 102 -14.51 -16.39 3.69
CA VAL A 102 -14.22 -15.03 4.16
C VAL A 102 -12.72 -14.82 4.23
N VAL A 103 -12.23 -13.72 3.65
CA VAL A 103 -10.83 -13.29 3.73
C VAL A 103 -10.75 -11.96 4.47
N THR A 104 -9.93 -11.88 5.51
CA THR A 104 -9.68 -10.65 6.26
C THR A 104 -8.39 -9.98 5.80
N ALA A 105 -8.46 -8.73 5.35
CA ALA A 105 -7.34 -7.91 4.89
C ALA A 105 -7.45 -6.49 5.48
N VAL A 106 -7.53 -6.41 6.81
CA VAL A 106 -7.87 -5.18 7.57
C VAL A 106 -6.67 -4.37 8.04
N GLY A 107 -5.46 -4.77 7.66
CA GLY A 107 -4.20 -4.17 8.09
C GLY A 107 -3.26 -5.20 8.71
N ASP A 108 -2.10 -4.74 9.16
CA ASP A 108 -1.05 -5.53 9.76
C ASP A 108 -0.62 -4.94 11.11
N GLU A 109 -0.10 -5.80 11.98
CA GLU A 109 0.53 -5.42 13.24
C GLU A 109 1.99 -5.88 13.23
N PRO A 110 2.94 -5.06 13.71
CA PRO A 110 4.35 -5.46 13.74
C PRO A 110 4.57 -6.61 14.74
N ASN A 111 5.32 -7.63 14.33
CA ASN A 111 5.65 -8.80 15.15
C ASN A 111 6.74 -8.49 16.19
N ILE A 112 6.41 -7.67 17.19
CA ILE A 112 7.33 -7.16 18.22
C ILE A 112 7.03 -7.71 19.62
N GLY A 113 6.08 -8.62 19.77
CA GLY A 113 5.69 -9.16 21.09
C GLY A 113 6.85 -9.80 21.86
N TRP A 114 7.81 -10.40 21.16
CA TRP A 114 9.00 -11.00 21.76
C TRP A 114 9.98 -9.98 22.37
N LEU A 115 9.83 -8.69 22.05
CA LEU A 115 10.61 -7.59 22.62
C LEU A 115 10.03 -7.05 23.92
N ALA A 116 8.90 -7.58 24.39
CA ALA A 116 8.31 -7.17 25.67
C ALA A 116 9.33 -7.28 26.82
N GLY A 117 9.46 -6.22 27.62
CA GLY A 117 10.42 -6.16 28.74
C GLY A 117 11.88 -5.88 28.37
N SER A 118 12.24 -5.85 27.07
CA SER A 118 13.64 -5.60 26.63
C SER A 118 14.12 -4.15 26.84
N GLY A 119 13.21 -3.21 27.06
CA GLY A 119 13.52 -1.77 27.05
C GLY A 119 13.89 -1.22 25.66
N LEU A 120 13.60 -1.96 24.58
CA LEU A 120 13.82 -1.52 23.19
C LEU A 120 12.59 -0.85 22.56
N LEU A 121 11.42 -0.97 23.19
CA LEU A 121 10.18 -0.39 22.71
C LEU A 121 9.96 1.00 23.33
N THR A 122 9.55 1.96 22.52
CA THR A 122 9.08 3.28 22.94
C THR A 122 7.60 3.38 22.62
N ASP A 123 6.75 3.52 23.63
CA ASP A 123 5.28 3.52 23.51
C ASP A 123 4.75 2.34 22.69
N GLY A 124 5.29 1.14 22.95
CA GLY A 124 4.92 -0.08 22.23
C GLY A 124 5.41 -0.16 20.79
N SER A 125 6.29 0.75 20.35
CA SER A 125 6.84 0.79 18.99
C SER A 125 8.36 0.56 18.98
N LEU A 126 8.86 -0.19 18.01
CA LEU A 126 10.31 -0.33 17.78
C LEU A 126 10.80 0.86 16.93
N ARG A 127 11.09 1.98 17.61
CA ARG A 127 11.55 3.21 16.96
C ARG A 127 13.04 3.14 16.66
N VAL A 128 13.42 3.66 15.50
CA VAL A 128 14.83 3.82 15.10
C VAL A 128 15.14 5.29 14.81
N ASP A 129 16.41 5.65 14.86
CA ASP A 129 16.88 6.93 14.34
C ASP A 129 16.86 6.97 12.79
N SER A 130 17.25 8.11 12.22
CA SER A 130 17.34 8.30 10.76
C SER A 130 18.38 7.40 10.07
N ARG A 131 19.15 6.62 10.84
CA ARG A 131 20.18 5.67 10.37
C ARG A 131 19.80 4.22 10.67
N GLY A 132 18.56 3.97 11.09
CA GLY A 132 18.04 2.63 11.36
C GLY A 132 18.49 2.03 12.70
N ARG A 133 19.08 2.82 13.59
CA ARG A 133 19.55 2.37 14.92
C ARG A 133 18.47 2.53 15.98
N VAL A 134 18.20 1.46 16.71
CA VAL A 134 17.45 1.48 17.98
C VAL A 134 18.37 1.91 19.12
N ARG A 135 19.62 1.40 19.09
CA ARG A 135 20.76 1.73 19.97
C ARG A 135 22.05 1.69 19.15
N PRO A 136 23.20 2.18 19.63
CA PRO A 136 24.46 2.13 18.88
C PRO A 136 24.79 0.74 18.30
N GLU A 137 24.46 -0.32 19.03
CA GLU A 137 24.73 -1.73 18.72
C GLU A 137 23.51 -2.51 18.19
N ILE A 138 22.33 -1.87 18.11
CA ILE A 138 21.07 -2.53 17.75
C ILE A 138 20.38 -1.74 16.65
N VAL A 139 20.06 -2.40 15.54
CA VAL A 139 19.36 -1.81 14.40
C VAL A 139 18.06 -2.56 14.09
N ALA A 140 17.13 -1.87 13.42
CA ALA A 140 15.89 -2.47 12.93
C ALA A 140 15.54 -1.95 11.54
N ALA A 141 14.87 -2.81 10.77
CA ALA A 141 14.42 -2.52 9.40
C ALA A 141 13.17 -3.34 9.07
N GLY A 142 12.48 -2.96 8.00
CA GLY A 142 11.25 -3.59 7.54
C GLY A 142 10.03 -3.17 8.34
N ASP A 143 8.97 -3.96 8.20
CA ASP A 143 7.62 -3.63 8.67
C ASP A 143 7.51 -3.43 10.18
N VAL A 144 8.50 -3.89 10.96
CA VAL A 144 8.55 -3.71 12.42
C VAL A 144 9.08 -2.34 12.85
N ALA A 145 9.85 -1.66 11.99
CA ALA A 145 10.61 -0.48 12.34
C ALA A 145 9.82 0.81 12.10
N PHE A 146 9.79 1.66 13.13
CA PHE A 146 9.23 3.01 13.03
C PHE A 146 10.36 4.00 12.78
N PHE A 147 10.39 4.55 11.57
CA PHE A 147 11.42 5.50 11.14
C PHE A 147 10.91 6.95 11.20
N PRO A 148 11.80 7.93 11.45
CA PRO A 148 11.48 9.33 11.22
C PRO A 148 11.28 9.61 9.72
N THR A 149 10.23 10.34 9.38
CA THR A 149 9.88 10.76 8.02
C THR A 149 9.48 12.24 8.01
N SER A 150 9.26 12.83 6.83
CA SER A 150 8.68 14.18 6.70
C SER A 150 7.28 14.29 7.33
N ARG A 151 6.61 13.16 7.58
CA ARG A 151 5.26 13.08 8.18
C ARG A 151 5.28 12.58 9.63
N GLY A 152 6.44 12.63 10.29
CA GLY A 152 6.63 12.13 11.65
C GLY A 152 7.18 10.70 11.70
N ILE A 153 7.13 10.10 12.89
CA ILE A 153 7.65 8.75 13.13
C ILE A 153 6.57 7.72 12.77
N GLN A 154 6.83 6.86 11.78
CA GLN A 154 5.84 5.90 11.27
C GLN A 154 6.47 4.63 10.70
N ARG A 155 5.65 3.59 10.56
CA ARG A 155 5.99 2.41 9.74
C ARG A 155 5.78 2.75 8.27
N VAL A 156 6.63 2.21 7.40
CA VAL A 156 6.46 2.29 5.94
C VAL A 156 6.50 0.87 5.39
N PRO A 157 5.40 0.09 5.52
CA PRO A 157 5.36 -1.34 5.22
C PRO A 157 5.25 -1.60 3.71
N LEU A 158 6.29 -1.17 2.99
CA LEU A 158 6.45 -1.38 1.56
C LEU A 158 7.66 -2.28 1.34
N TRP A 159 7.54 -3.20 0.40
CA TRP A 159 8.63 -4.12 0.06
C TRP A 159 9.95 -3.38 -0.27
N THR A 160 9.88 -2.26 -1.01
CA THR A 160 11.10 -1.47 -1.28
C THR A 160 11.64 -0.74 -0.06
N SER A 161 10.75 -0.26 0.81
CA SER A 161 11.16 0.36 2.07
C SER A 161 11.90 -0.63 2.96
N ALA A 162 11.47 -1.90 3.04
CA ALA A 162 12.21 -2.91 3.80
C ALA A 162 13.65 -3.09 3.28
N ILE A 163 13.84 -3.12 1.96
CA ILE A 163 15.18 -3.23 1.34
C ILE A 163 16.03 -2.00 1.61
N ASP A 164 15.47 -0.81 1.44
CA ASP A 164 16.21 0.43 1.64
C ASP A 164 16.57 0.63 3.13
N GLN A 165 15.64 0.33 4.03
CA GLN A 165 15.87 0.35 5.48
C GLN A 165 16.94 -0.67 5.90
N ALA A 166 16.97 -1.86 5.31
CA ALA A 166 18.00 -2.86 5.63
C ALA A 166 19.41 -2.36 5.27
N LYS A 167 19.57 -1.69 4.12
CA LYS A 167 20.84 -1.06 3.72
C LYS A 167 21.23 0.04 4.70
N VAL A 168 20.28 0.90 5.06
CA VAL A 168 20.49 2.00 6.00
C VAL A 168 20.90 1.46 7.37
N ALA A 169 20.16 0.51 7.91
CA ALA A 169 20.43 -0.13 9.20
C ALA A 169 21.83 -0.76 9.23
N ALA A 170 22.22 -1.49 8.18
CA ALA A 170 23.57 -2.07 8.10
C ALA A 170 24.65 -0.98 8.13
N VAL A 171 24.52 0.08 7.33
CA VAL A 171 25.48 1.19 7.31
C VAL A 171 25.49 1.94 8.65
N GLY A 172 24.32 2.16 9.25
CA GLY A 172 24.17 2.78 10.56
C GLY A 172 24.87 2.00 11.67
N LEU A 173 24.75 0.67 11.66
CA LEU A 173 25.45 -0.20 12.62
C LEU A 173 26.97 -0.06 12.51
N PHE A 174 27.52 -0.04 11.30
CA PHE A 174 28.97 0.01 11.10
C PHE A 174 29.58 1.40 11.27
N LYS A 175 28.90 2.45 10.82
CA LYS A 175 29.46 3.81 10.76
C LYS A 175 28.97 4.71 11.89
N GLY A 176 27.96 4.29 12.65
CA GLY A 176 27.34 5.11 13.66
C GLY A 176 26.92 6.47 13.09
N ASP A 177 27.36 7.56 13.74
CA ASP A 177 26.96 8.92 13.36
C ASP A 177 27.56 9.37 12.01
N ALA A 178 28.61 8.70 11.53
CA ALA A 178 29.18 8.94 10.20
C ALA A 178 28.34 8.30 9.07
N ALA A 179 27.29 7.53 9.38
CA ALA A 179 26.33 7.07 8.38
C ALA A 179 25.49 8.24 7.84
N PRO A 180 25.17 8.25 6.53
CA PRO A 180 24.22 9.21 5.99
C PRO A 180 22.82 8.96 6.55
N GLU A 181 22.05 10.03 6.71
CA GLU A 181 20.65 9.94 7.12
C GLU A 181 19.77 9.41 5.99
N PHE A 182 18.78 8.61 6.36
CA PHE A 182 17.82 8.08 5.42
C PHE A 182 16.71 9.07 5.15
N SER A 183 16.56 9.42 3.87
CA SER A 183 15.42 10.19 3.38
C SER A 183 14.51 9.28 2.57
N PHE A 184 13.27 9.14 3.02
CA PHE A 184 12.29 8.29 2.35
C PHE A 184 11.84 8.89 1.03
N GLN A 185 11.90 8.07 -0.02
CA GLN A 185 11.11 8.28 -1.23
C GLN A 185 10.33 7.00 -1.52
N PRO A 186 9.18 6.80 -0.83
CA PRO A 186 8.43 5.55 -0.87
C PRO A 186 8.09 5.18 -2.32
N TYR A 187 8.18 3.88 -2.63
CA TYR A 187 7.74 3.35 -3.91
C TYR A 187 6.80 2.16 -3.68
N PHE A 188 5.57 2.33 -4.14
CA PHE A 188 4.48 1.37 -4.03
C PHE A 188 4.01 0.97 -5.42
N TRP A 189 3.60 -0.28 -5.57
CA TRP A 189 2.89 -0.75 -6.74
C TRP A 189 1.79 -1.71 -6.33
N THR A 190 0.73 -1.78 -7.13
CA THR A 190 -0.37 -2.73 -6.95
C THR A 190 -1.01 -2.99 -8.31
N GLU A 191 -1.59 -4.17 -8.46
CA GLU A 191 -2.29 -4.57 -9.67
C GLU A 191 -3.64 -5.19 -9.32
N GLY A 192 -4.67 -4.81 -10.06
CA GLY A 192 -6.02 -5.31 -9.81
C GLY A 192 -7.01 -4.77 -10.83
N PHE A 193 -8.02 -5.58 -11.16
CA PHE A 193 -9.14 -5.21 -12.04
C PHE A 193 -8.72 -4.77 -13.46
N GLY A 194 -7.53 -5.18 -13.90
CA GLY A 194 -6.92 -4.77 -15.18
C GLY A 194 -6.14 -3.45 -15.12
N LEU A 195 -5.87 -2.95 -13.92
CA LEU A 195 -5.02 -1.79 -13.68
C LEU A 195 -3.70 -2.22 -13.05
N SER A 196 -2.62 -1.56 -13.44
CA SER A 196 -1.31 -1.60 -12.79
C SER A 196 -0.97 -0.18 -12.37
N LEU A 197 -0.73 0.03 -11.06
CA LEU A 197 -0.33 1.29 -10.48
C LEU A 197 1.12 1.21 -10.01
N LYS A 198 1.89 2.25 -10.31
CA LYS A 198 3.18 2.55 -9.68
C LYS A 198 3.11 3.95 -9.09
N SER A 199 3.45 4.10 -7.82
CA SER A 199 3.45 5.38 -7.12
C SER A 199 4.78 5.62 -6.45
N VAL A 200 5.33 6.82 -6.62
CA VAL A 200 6.53 7.29 -5.91
C VAL A 200 6.18 8.55 -5.12
N GLY A 201 6.60 8.59 -3.86
CA GLY A 201 6.29 9.67 -2.93
C GLY A 201 5.28 9.23 -1.88
N PHE A 202 5.05 10.08 -0.89
CA PHE A 202 4.12 9.74 0.17
C PHE A 202 2.65 9.90 -0.28
N THR A 203 1.86 8.89 0.00
CA THR A 203 0.41 8.87 -0.15
C THR A 203 -0.26 8.87 1.25
N PRO A 204 -1.56 9.17 1.40
CA PRO A 204 -2.54 9.52 0.34
C PRO A 204 -2.22 10.87 -0.32
N VAL A 205 -2.57 11.00 -1.60
CA VAL A 205 -2.59 12.30 -2.29
C VAL A 205 -3.89 13.03 -1.99
N VAL A 206 -3.87 14.36 -2.04
CA VAL A 206 -5.03 15.22 -1.75
C VAL A 206 -5.39 16.02 -2.99
N GLY A 207 -6.67 16.01 -3.36
CA GLY A 207 -7.19 16.77 -4.49
C GLY A 207 -6.81 16.18 -5.86
N ALA A 208 -7.03 16.99 -6.90
CA ALA A 208 -6.68 16.65 -8.27
C ALA A 208 -5.17 16.78 -8.51
N PRO A 209 -4.59 15.98 -9.42
CA PRO A 209 -3.19 16.11 -9.81
C PRO A 209 -2.89 17.49 -10.43
N ASP A 210 -1.71 18.05 -10.13
CA ASP A 210 -1.20 19.28 -10.76
C ASP A 210 -0.56 19.04 -12.13
N TYR A 211 -0.35 17.78 -12.49
CA TYR A 211 0.10 17.38 -13.81
C TYR A 211 -0.52 16.03 -14.18
N CYS A 212 -1.03 15.97 -15.41
CA CYS A 212 -1.57 14.77 -16.03
C CYS A 212 -1.04 14.65 -17.45
N GLU A 213 -0.58 13.46 -17.81
CA GLU A 213 -0.21 13.10 -19.17
C GLU A 213 -0.87 11.76 -19.54
N PRO A 214 -1.73 11.73 -20.57
CA PRO A 214 -2.29 10.47 -21.05
C PRO A 214 -1.20 9.61 -21.70
N GLY A 215 -1.28 8.30 -21.48
CA GLY A 215 -0.41 7.34 -22.15
C GLY A 215 -0.89 6.99 -23.56
N ALA A 216 -0.13 6.13 -24.24
CA ALA A 216 -0.46 5.67 -25.60
C ALA A 216 -1.71 4.77 -25.65
N GLU A 217 -1.97 4.03 -24.56
CA GLU A 217 -3.11 3.11 -24.46
C GLU A 217 -4.32 3.79 -23.79
N PRO A 218 -5.56 3.46 -24.18
CA PRO A 218 -6.76 3.97 -23.53
C PRO A 218 -6.76 3.73 -22.01
N GLY A 219 -7.02 4.78 -21.23
CA GLY A 219 -7.05 4.70 -19.77
C GLY A 219 -5.67 4.67 -19.10
N SER A 220 -4.58 4.70 -19.88
CA SER A 220 -3.23 4.90 -19.37
C SER A 220 -3.00 6.37 -19.02
N VAL A 221 -2.44 6.65 -17.83
CA VAL A 221 -2.18 8.02 -17.39
C VAL A 221 -1.01 8.11 -16.43
N LEU A 222 -0.20 9.15 -16.59
CA LEU A 222 0.85 9.58 -15.68
C LEU A 222 0.37 10.84 -14.96
N MET A 223 0.47 10.86 -13.64
CA MET A 223 -0.06 11.91 -12.78
C MET A 223 0.96 12.35 -11.75
N ARG A 224 0.81 13.58 -11.25
CA ARG A 224 1.63 14.11 -10.16
C ARG A 224 0.87 15.10 -9.28
N TRP A 225 1.21 15.10 -8.00
CA TRP A 225 0.73 15.99 -6.96
C TRP A 225 1.90 16.63 -6.21
N GLN A 226 1.75 17.89 -5.83
CA GLN A 226 2.52 18.55 -4.78
C GLN A 226 1.89 18.22 -3.42
N ASN A 227 2.71 17.78 -2.48
CA ASN A 227 2.30 17.49 -1.13
C ASN A 227 2.46 18.73 -0.24
N GLY A 228 1.68 18.83 0.83
CA GLY A 228 1.76 19.95 1.78
C GLY A 228 3.09 20.03 2.54
N ASP A 229 3.90 18.97 2.55
CA ASP A 229 5.24 18.93 3.13
C ASP A 229 6.34 19.41 2.17
N GLY A 230 5.96 19.97 1.01
CA GLY A 230 6.89 20.44 -0.03
C GLY A 230 7.49 19.32 -0.90
N GLY A 231 7.20 18.05 -0.60
CA GLY A 231 7.51 16.93 -1.47
C GLY A 231 6.50 16.79 -2.61
N GLY A 232 6.74 15.84 -3.51
CA GLY A 232 5.76 15.48 -4.54
C GLY A 232 5.54 13.98 -4.64
N THR A 233 4.36 13.62 -5.14
CA THR A 233 3.96 12.24 -5.38
C THR A 233 3.61 12.07 -6.84
N ALA A 234 4.18 11.08 -7.51
CA ALA A 234 3.89 10.77 -8.91
C ALA A 234 3.32 9.36 -9.03
N ALA A 235 2.27 9.20 -9.81
CA ALA A 235 1.60 7.92 -10.05
C ALA A 235 1.48 7.62 -11.53
N ALA A 236 1.70 6.37 -11.92
CA ALA A 236 1.50 5.86 -13.26
C ALA A 236 0.47 4.73 -13.21
N VAL A 237 -0.67 4.92 -13.88
CA VAL A 237 -1.73 3.90 -14.02
C VAL A 237 -1.69 3.40 -15.46
N ASN A 238 -1.40 2.10 -15.65
CA ASN A 238 -1.21 1.47 -16.96
C ASN A 238 -0.22 2.23 -17.87
N TYR A 239 0.65 3.06 -17.30
CA TYR A 239 1.58 3.93 -18.03
C TYR A 239 2.99 3.38 -17.90
N ARG A 240 3.64 3.12 -19.05
CA ARG A 240 4.99 2.58 -19.09
C ARG A 240 6.02 3.67 -18.83
N ILE A 241 6.53 3.74 -17.60
CA ILE A 241 7.60 4.65 -17.20
C ILE A 241 8.67 3.92 -16.39
N PRO A 242 9.98 4.12 -16.68
CA PRO A 242 11.04 3.65 -15.80
C PRO A 242 10.98 4.32 -14.42
N ILE A 243 11.16 3.54 -13.35
CA ILE A 243 11.09 4.05 -11.96
C ILE A 243 12.00 5.27 -11.71
N PRO A 244 13.25 5.34 -12.23
CA PRO A 244 14.06 6.55 -12.07
C PRO A 244 13.42 7.81 -12.67
N LYS A 245 12.68 7.69 -13.78
CA LYS A 245 11.93 8.83 -14.35
C LYS A 245 10.75 9.20 -13.48
N LEU A 246 10.01 8.22 -12.96
CA LEU A 246 8.90 8.46 -12.03
C LEU A 246 9.37 9.15 -10.73
N ARG A 247 10.54 8.74 -10.20
CA ARG A 247 11.21 9.41 -9.06
C ARG A 247 11.58 10.85 -9.36
N ARG A 248 12.09 11.15 -10.57
CA ARG A 248 12.36 12.53 -11.00
C ARG A 248 11.10 13.36 -11.12
N LEU A 249 10.01 12.81 -11.67
CA LEU A 249 8.73 13.51 -11.74
C LEU A 249 8.19 13.83 -10.35
N ALA A 250 8.25 12.87 -9.41
CA ALA A 250 7.81 13.09 -8.03
C ALA A 250 8.60 14.23 -7.37
N GLY A 251 9.93 14.21 -7.45
CA GLY A 251 10.79 15.19 -6.77
C GLY A 251 10.89 16.55 -7.48
N GLY A 252 11.07 16.58 -8.80
CA GLY A 252 11.38 17.79 -9.57
C GLY A 252 10.26 18.29 -10.49
N GLY A 253 9.11 17.62 -10.48
CA GLY A 253 7.96 17.98 -11.32
C GLY A 253 8.17 17.72 -12.82
N PRO A 254 7.24 18.17 -13.67
CA PRO A 254 7.24 17.84 -15.10
C PRO A 254 8.49 18.30 -15.85
N ALA A 255 9.12 19.40 -15.40
CA ALA A 255 10.36 19.90 -15.98
C ALA A 255 11.52 18.88 -15.85
N ALA A 256 11.53 18.06 -14.80
CA ALA A 256 12.57 17.04 -14.56
C ALA A 256 12.50 15.83 -15.50
N LEU A 257 11.45 15.73 -16.32
CA LEU A 257 11.33 14.71 -17.37
C LEU A 257 11.95 15.16 -18.70
N ARG A 258 12.22 16.45 -18.89
CA ARG A 258 12.83 16.96 -20.12
C ARG A 258 14.25 16.42 -20.27
N PRO A 259 14.70 16.07 -21.48
CA PRO A 259 16.11 15.79 -21.73
C PRO A 259 16.94 16.99 -21.29
N ALA A 260 18.13 16.77 -20.73
CA ALA A 260 19.07 17.85 -20.53
C ALA A 260 19.31 18.53 -21.89
N ALA A 261 19.28 19.87 -21.94
CA ALA A 261 19.64 20.58 -23.15
C ALA A 261 21.05 20.12 -23.57
N PRO A 262 21.31 19.87 -24.87
CA PRO A 262 22.66 19.54 -25.31
C PRO A 262 23.59 20.65 -24.83
N ALA A 263 24.71 20.26 -24.21
CA ALA A 263 25.72 21.22 -23.82
C ALA A 263 26.09 22.05 -25.05
N ARG A 264 25.97 23.38 -24.96
CA ARG A 264 26.49 24.26 -26.00
C ARG A 264 28.01 24.02 -26.04
N VAL A 265 28.48 23.42 -27.13
CA VAL A 265 29.90 23.30 -27.47
C VAL A 265 30.42 24.67 -27.88
#